data_AF-A0A9X3N821-F1
#
_entry.id   AF-A0A9X3N821-F1
#
_cell.length_a   1.000
_cell.length_b   1.000
_cell.length_c   1.000
_cell.angle_alpha   90.00
_cell.angle_beta   90.00
_cell.angle_gamma   90.00
#
_symmetry.space_group_name_H-M   'P 1'
#
loop_
_entity.id
_entity.type
_entity.pdbx_description
1 polymer ?
#
loop_
_entity_poly.entity_id
_entity_poly.type
_entity_poly.pdbx_seq_one_letter_code
_entity_poly.pdbx_strand_id
1 'polypeptide(L)'
;MRRREELLGAARRVIGRDGFAAATVGTITREAGASLGLLNYHFGSKDEVVAEAFAAAAREDLDALEAISRRFESPADRLAAYLDQSEWADAASWRLWVDAWGSSVHSPLVRDTLGRFDIGWRAVLAEVLADGVRQGCWECDDVQDTAARLVAVIDGIGLHATVHGEDVPPARAAAWARRMAELELGVALPAPPVFVAPRVVAEHRVELSVRARDLDARGVVDPAVLFTFLEEARTAWLGDRVPEAVVTHVAVRYVRPLGRDDVTVTCALDSVGRASFRTRETITTADGIGVEGATTLEVPGRALTAGEREGLTR
;
A
#
# COMPACT_ATOMS: atom_id res chain seq x y z
N MET A 1 -21.25 -9.33 -10.82
CA MET A 1 -20.14 -8.69 -10.10
C MET A 1 -20.03 -7.21 -10.42
N ARG A 2 -19.89 -6.79 -11.69
CA ARG A 2 -19.79 -5.38 -12.11
C ARG A 2 -20.73 -4.38 -11.41
N ARG A 3 -22.04 -4.66 -11.31
CA ARG A 3 -23.01 -3.74 -10.64
C ARG A 3 -22.80 -3.58 -9.13
N ARG A 4 -22.34 -4.64 -8.46
CA ARG A 4 -22.00 -4.60 -7.02
C ARG A 4 -20.76 -3.75 -6.79
N GLU A 5 -19.74 -3.90 -7.65
CA GLU A 5 -18.51 -3.09 -7.61
C GLU A 5 -18.79 -1.61 -7.92
N GLU A 6 -19.67 -1.31 -8.87
CA GLU A 6 -20.08 0.07 -9.18
C GLU A 6 -20.76 0.75 -7.97
N LEU A 7 -21.65 0.03 -7.28
CA LEU A 7 -22.29 0.50 -6.04
C LEU A 7 -21.29 0.68 -4.90
N LEU A 8 -20.35 -0.25 -4.72
CA LEU A 8 -19.31 -0.15 -3.71
C LEU A 8 -18.38 1.03 -3.99
N GLY A 9 -17.98 1.23 -5.25
CA GLY A 9 -17.18 2.38 -5.67
C GLY A 9 -17.89 3.71 -5.48
N ALA A 10 -19.21 3.77 -5.74
CA ALA A 10 -20.03 4.93 -5.44
C ALA A 10 -20.08 5.21 -3.93
N ALA A 11 -20.29 4.18 -3.11
CA ALA A 11 -20.26 4.32 -1.65
C ALA A 11 -18.92 4.85 -1.16
N ARG A 12 -17.79 4.32 -1.65
CA ARG A 12 -16.44 4.82 -1.34
C ARG A 12 -16.28 6.30 -1.66
N ARG A 13 -16.74 6.76 -2.84
CA ARG A 13 -16.67 8.17 -3.23
C ARG A 13 -17.53 9.07 -2.32
N VAL A 14 -18.74 8.64 -2.00
CA VAL A 14 -19.63 9.40 -1.09
C VAL A 14 -19.02 9.48 0.30
N ILE A 15 -18.52 8.37 0.85
CA ILE A 15 -17.91 8.33 2.18
C ILE A 15 -16.65 9.21 2.21
N GLY A 16 -15.77 9.11 1.21
CA GLY A 16 -14.55 9.92 1.17
C GLY A 16 -14.80 11.43 1.02
N ARG A 17 -15.89 11.83 0.35
CA ARG A 17 -16.24 13.24 0.14
C ARG A 17 -17.07 13.83 1.27
N ASP A 18 -18.09 13.09 1.72
CA ASP A 18 -19.18 13.61 2.56
C ASP A 18 -19.28 12.91 3.93
N GLY A 19 -18.44 11.89 4.20
CA GLY A 19 -18.43 11.12 5.43
C GLY A 19 -19.48 10.01 5.52
N PHE A 20 -19.39 9.19 6.57
CA PHE A 20 -20.27 8.03 6.78
C PHE A 20 -21.75 8.40 6.90
N ALA A 21 -22.05 9.53 7.55
CA ALA A 21 -23.42 9.97 7.77
C ALA A 21 -24.15 10.27 6.45
N ALA A 22 -23.45 10.89 5.49
CA ALA A 22 -23.98 11.29 4.18
C ALA A 22 -24.15 10.12 3.19
N ALA A 23 -23.49 8.98 3.46
CA ALA A 23 -23.59 7.74 2.69
C ALA A 23 -24.93 7.02 2.87
N THR A 24 -26.04 7.74 2.63
CA THR A 24 -27.39 7.15 2.62
C THR A 24 -27.59 6.29 1.38
N VAL A 25 -28.52 5.33 1.46
CA VAL A 25 -28.88 4.50 0.30
C VAL A 25 -29.22 5.37 -0.92
N GLY A 26 -30.00 6.44 -0.72
CA GLY A 26 -30.37 7.36 -1.80
C GLY A 26 -29.17 8.12 -2.39
N THR A 27 -28.21 8.54 -1.56
CA THR A 27 -26.98 9.20 -2.05
C THR A 27 -26.13 8.22 -2.85
N ILE A 28 -25.94 7.00 -2.35
CA ILE A 28 -25.12 5.95 -3.00
C ILE A 28 -25.75 5.54 -4.34
N THR A 29 -27.07 5.28 -4.36
CA THR A 29 -27.74 4.88 -5.60
C THR A 29 -27.73 5.99 -6.65
N ARG A 30 -27.82 7.25 -6.22
CA ARG A 30 -27.73 8.41 -7.12
C ARG A 30 -26.33 8.55 -7.70
N GLU A 31 -25.29 8.43 -6.87
CA GLU A 31 -23.89 8.43 -7.28
C GLU A 31 -23.57 7.27 -8.24
N ALA A 32 -24.21 6.11 -8.05
CA ALA A 32 -24.02 4.92 -8.89
C ALA A 32 -24.90 4.89 -10.15
N GLY A 33 -25.87 5.81 -10.30
CA GLY A 33 -26.90 5.70 -11.35
C GLY A 33 -27.74 4.43 -11.25
N ALA A 34 -27.97 3.95 -10.03
CA ALA A 34 -28.65 2.68 -9.72
C ALA A 34 -29.99 2.90 -8.99
N SER A 35 -30.79 1.84 -8.86
CA SER A 35 -32.04 1.85 -8.09
C SER A 35 -31.84 1.38 -6.65
N LEU A 36 -32.72 1.80 -5.74
CA LEU A 36 -32.80 1.31 -4.35
C LEU A 36 -32.88 -0.22 -4.29
N GLY A 37 -33.73 -0.82 -5.14
CA GLY A 37 -33.90 -2.27 -5.20
C GLY A 37 -32.61 -3.00 -5.57
N LEU A 38 -31.78 -2.41 -6.43
CA LEU A 38 -30.50 -3.02 -6.82
C LEU A 38 -29.46 -2.99 -5.68
N LEU A 39 -29.43 -1.92 -4.89
CA LEU A 39 -28.56 -1.85 -3.71
C LEU A 39 -28.99 -2.84 -2.64
N ASN A 40 -30.27 -2.87 -2.28
CA ASN A 40 -30.80 -3.82 -1.30
C ASN A 40 -30.61 -5.28 -1.75
N TYR A 41 -30.72 -5.57 -3.06
CA TYR A 41 -30.43 -6.89 -3.60
C TYR A 41 -28.97 -7.32 -3.39
N HIS A 42 -28.02 -6.39 -3.52
CA HIS A 42 -26.58 -6.71 -3.45
C HIS A 42 -25.99 -6.68 -2.05
N PHE A 43 -26.54 -5.85 -1.16
CA PHE A 43 -25.94 -5.57 0.14
C PHE A 43 -26.94 -5.62 1.29
N GLY A 44 -28.22 -5.90 1.08
CA GLY A 44 -29.22 -6.01 2.16
C GLY A 44 -29.60 -4.69 2.86
N SER A 45 -28.62 -3.91 3.33
CA SER A 45 -28.77 -2.72 4.15
C SER A 45 -27.75 -1.63 3.81
N LYS A 46 -28.02 -0.40 4.26
CA LYS A 46 -27.04 0.71 4.21
C LYS A 46 -25.75 0.32 4.93
N ASP A 47 -25.88 -0.23 6.13
CA ASP A 47 -24.76 -0.53 7.02
C ASP A 47 -23.81 -1.56 6.43
N GLU A 48 -24.32 -2.55 5.69
CA GLU A 48 -23.50 -3.51 4.94
C GLU A 48 -22.68 -2.83 3.83
N VAL A 49 -23.30 -1.98 3.00
CA VAL A 49 -22.57 -1.24 1.95
C VAL A 49 -21.48 -0.37 2.55
N VAL A 50 -21.79 0.33 3.65
CA VAL A 50 -20.87 1.24 4.32
C VAL A 50 -19.73 0.48 4.98
N ALA A 51 -20.02 -0.62 5.69
CA ALA A 51 -19.00 -1.47 6.29
C ALA A 51 -18.09 -2.10 5.25
N GLU A 52 -18.62 -2.54 4.11
CA GLU A 52 -17.80 -3.06 3.01
C GLU A 52 -16.95 -1.99 2.33
N ALA A 53 -17.50 -0.79 2.11
CA ALA A 53 -16.76 0.32 1.53
C ALA A 53 -15.61 0.75 2.45
N PHE A 54 -15.88 0.81 3.75
CA PHE A 54 -14.85 1.04 4.77
C PHE A 54 -13.81 -0.08 4.80
N ALA A 55 -14.24 -1.35 4.76
CA ALA A 55 -13.32 -2.48 4.75
C ALA A 55 -12.37 -2.46 3.54
N ALA A 56 -12.83 -2.00 2.38
CA ALA A 56 -11.97 -1.84 1.22
C ALA A 56 -10.90 -0.75 1.43
N ALA A 57 -11.28 0.40 2.00
CA ALA A 57 -10.33 1.47 2.29
C ALA A 57 -9.34 1.08 3.40
N ALA A 58 -9.81 0.51 4.49
CA ALA A 58 -8.95 0.02 5.57
C ALA A 58 -8.02 -1.11 5.12
N ARG A 59 -8.39 -1.90 4.10
CA ARG A 59 -7.49 -2.87 3.46
C ARG A 59 -6.38 -2.17 2.69
N GLU A 60 -6.71 -1.15 1.91
CA GLU A 60 -5.72 -0.36 1.16
C GLU A 60 -4.70 0.29 2.11
N ASP A 61 -5.14 0.83 3.25
CA ASP A 61 -4.25 1.39 4.28
C ASP A 61 -3.32 0.30 4.87
N LEU A 62 -3.82 -0.93 5.07
CA LEU A 62 -3.03 -2.04 5.66
C LEU A 62 -1.95 -2.49 4.71
N ASP A 63 -2.35 -2.68 3.45
CA ASP A 63 -1.47 -3.15 2.40
C ASP A 63 -0.37 -2.08 2.16
N ALA A 64 -0.71 -0.79 2.24
CA ALA A 64 0.26 0.30 2.18
C ALA A 64 1.25 0.27 3.36
N LEU A 65 0.76 0.09 4.59
CA LEU A 65 1.59 -0.02 5.79
C LEU A 65 2.53 -1.23 5.74
N GLU A 66 2.02 -2.40 5.36
CA GLU A 66 2.83 -3.60 5.16
C GLU A 66 3.89 -3.37 4.07
N ALA A 67 3.51 -2.74 2.97
CA ALA A 67 4.43 -2.45 1.86
C ALA A 67 5.54 -1.48 2.26
N ILE A 68 5.26 -0.48 3.12
CA ILE A 68 6.27 0.43 3.67
C ILE A 68 7.20 -0.32 4.62
N SER A 69 6.64 -1.09 5.56
CA SER A 69 7.43 -1.88 6.52
C SER A 69 8.38 -2.86 5.83
N ARG A 70 7.95 -3.52 4.74
CA ARG A 70 8.79 -4.47 4.00
C ARG A 70 9.94 -3.83 3.20
N ARG A 71 10.02 -2.49 3.09
CA ARG A 71 11.10 -1.81 2.35
C ARG A 71 12.41 -1.72 3.14
N PHE A 72 12.38 -1.94 4.45
CA PHE A 72 13.53 -1.73 5.32
C PHE A 72 13.99 -3.06 5.93
N GLU A 73 15.31 -3.31 5.89
CA GLU A 73 15.92 -4.51 6.47
C GLU A 73 16.05 -4.39 8.01
N SER A 74 16.31 -3.19 8.52
CA SER A 74 16.49 -2.92 9.96
C SER A 74 15.14 -2.79 10.69
N PRO A 75 14.91 -3.51 11.81
CA PRO A 75 13.71 -3.33 12.62
C PRO A 75 13.50 -1.90 13.09
N ALA A 76 14.59 -1.19 13.40
CA ALA A 76 14.53 0.19 13.85
C ALA A 76 14.07 1.15 12.74
N ASP A 77 14.49 0.89 11.49
CA ASP A 77 14.02 1.65 10.33
C ASP A 77 12.57 1.29 9.97
N ARG A 78 12.19 0.02 10.07
CA ARG A 78 10.80 -0.43 9.90
C ARG A 78 9.87 0.24 10.90
N LEU A 79 10.28 0.31 12.17
CA LEU A 79 9.52 0.98 13.23
C LEU A 79 9.47 2.49 13.00
N ALA A 80 10.59 3.12 12.65
CA ALA A 80 10.62 4.55 12.35
C ALA A 80 9.72 4.90 11.16
N ALA A 81 9.68 4.06 10.12
CA ALA A 81 8.77 4.21 8.97
C ALA A 81 7.30 3.96 9.32
N TYR A 82 7.01 2.99 10.21
CA TYR A 82 5.66 2.80 10.73
C TYR A 82 5.17 4.06 11.44
N LEU A 83 6.01 4.69 12.26
CA LEU A 83 5.66 5.84 13.07
C LEU A 83 5.65 7.16 12.28
N ASP A 84 6.36 7.20 11.15
CA ASP A 84 6.29 8.30 10.19
C ASP A 84 5.06 8.14 9.29
N GLN A 85 3.92 8.47 9.89
CA GLN A 85 2.60 8.39 9.28
C GLN A 85 2.41 9.35 8.11
N SER A 86 3.38 10.24 7.84
CA SER A 86 3.22 11.35 6.90
C SER A 86 2.92 10.93 5.46
N GLU A 87 3.32 9.72 5.04
CA GLU A 87 3.06 9.20 3.68
C GLU A 87 1.62 8.68 3.48
N TRP A 88 0.91 8.30 4.55
CA TRP A 88 -0.44 7.72 4.46
C TRP A 88 -1.49 8.48 5.29
N ALA A 89 -1.04 9.36 6.18
CA ALA A 89 -1.86 10.34 6.86
C ALA A 89 -2.22 11.49 5.90
N ASP A 90 -2.99 11.19 4.86
CA ASP A 90 -3.88 12.21 4.31
C ASP A 90 -4.92 12.54 5.38
N ALA A 91 -5.22 13.82 5.57
CA ALA A 91 -6.33 14.25 6.40
C ALA A 91 -7.64 13.56 5.98
N ALA A 92 -7.81 13.23 4.70
CA ALA A 92 -8.96 12.45 4.24
C ALA A 92 -8.98 11.00 4.76
N SER A 93 -7.81 10.33 4.84
CA SER A 93 -7.71 8.98 5.39
C SER A 93 -8.06 8.97 6.88
N TRP A 94 -7.47 9.86 7.68
CA TRP A 94 -7.79 9.90 9.12
C TRP A 94 -9.23 10.32 9.42
N ARG A 95 -9.83 11.21 8.61
CA ARG A 95 -11.27 11.54 8.72
C ARG A 95 -12.15 10.31 8.56
N LEU A 96 -11.81 9.42 7.63
CA LEU A 96 -12.53 8.15 7.45
C LEU A 96 -12.50 7.30 8.73
N TRP A 97 -11.32 7.17 9.35
CA TRP A 97 -11.16 6.43 10.61
C TRP A 97 -11.93 7.06 11.76
N VAL A 98 -11.89 8.40 11.88
CA VAL A 98 -12.64 9.14 12.90
C VAL A 98 -14.16 8.94 12.73
N ASP A 99 -14.66 9.04 11.50
CA ASP A 99 -16.06 8.78 11.18
C ASP A 99 -16.45 7.33 11.48
N ALA A 100 -15.56 6.36 11.18
CA ALA A 100 -15.79 4.96 11.45
C ALA A 100 -15.87 4.68 12.96
N TRP A 101 -14.96 5.24 13.78
CA TRP A 101 -15.02 5.13 15.23
C TRP A 101 -16.32 5.70 15.80
N GLY A 102 -16.74 6.88 15.35
CA GLY A 102 -18.02 7.48 15.74
C GLY A 102 -19.21 6.61 15.33
N SER A 103 -19.19 6.08 14.10
CA SER A 103 -20.26 5.22 13.56
C SER A 103 -20.35 3.87 14.26
N SER A 104 -19.23 3.33 14.74
CA SER A 104 -19.14 2.03 15.41
C SER A 104 -20.00 1.92 16.67
N VAL A 105 -20.28 3.07 17.32
CA VAL A 105 -21.14 3.15 18.50
C VAL A 105 -22.55 2.65 18.18
N HIS A 106 -23.01 2.86 16.94
CA HIS A 106 -24.37 2.56 16.50
C HIS A 106 -24.47 1.46 15.44
N SER A 107 -23.36 1.07 14.80
CA SER A 107 -23.34 0.02 13.78
C SER A 107 -22.40 -1.14 14.16
N PRO A 108 -22.95 -2.32 14.53
CA PRO A 108 -22.15 -3.51 14.83
C PRO A 108 -21.25 -3.95 13.67
N LEU A 109 -21.71 -3.79 12.42
CA LEU A 109 -20.93 -4.16 11.23
C LEU A 109 -19.67 -3.30 11.06
N VAL A 110 -19.78 -1.99 11.33
CA VAL A 110 -18.62 -1.08 11.33
C VAL A 110 -17.70 -1.40 12.50
N ARG A 111 -18.24 -1.68 13.69
CA ARG A 111 -17.46 -2.08 14.87
C ARG A 111 -16.65 -3.37 14.62
N ASP A 112 -17.27 -4.39 14.06
CA ASP A 112 -16.61 -5.65 13.71
C ASP A 112 -15.51 -5.42 12.67
N THR A 113 -15.76 -4.52 11.71
CA THR A 113 -14.78 -4.17 10.69
C THR A 113 -13.58 -3.46 11.31
N LEU A 114 -13.78 -2.44 12.15
CA LEU A 114 -12.72 -1.79 12.92
C LEU A 114 -11.90 -2.78 13.73
N GLY A 115 -12.56 -3.69 14.48
CA GLY A 115 -11.87 -4.69 15.29
C GLY A 115 -10.95 -5.60 14.46
N ARG A 116 -11.37 -6.00 13.25
CA ARG A 116 -10.52 -6.80 12.36
C ARG A 116 -9.28 -6.04 11.89
N PHE A 117 -9.41 -4.76 11.57
CA PHE A 117 -8.28 -3.96 11.11
C PHE A 117 -7.34 -3.56 12.25
N ASP A 118 -7.88 -3.25 13.43
CA ASP A 118 -7.10 -3.03 14.65
C ASP A 118 -6.20 -4.23 14.98
N ILE A 119 -6.74 -5.46 14.89
CA ILE A 119 -5.93 -6.68 15.02
C ILE A 119 -4.82 -6.73 13.96
N GLY A 120 -5.11 -6.36 12.71
CA GLY A 120 -4.13 -6.31 11.63
C GLY A 120 -2.98 -5.33 11.92
N TRP A 121 -3.30 -4.12 12.38
CA TRP A 121 -2.30 -3.08 12.67
C TRP A 121 -1.37 -3.51 13.80
N ARG A 122 -1.98 -4.04 14.88
CA ARG A 122 -1.23 -4.59 16.01
C ARG A 122 -0.34 -5.74 15.59
N ALA A 123 -0.81 -6.62 14.70
CA ALA A 123 -0.02 -7.73 14.21
C ALA A 123 1.22 -7.26 13.43
N VAL A 124 1.06 -6.28 12.52
CA VAL A 124 2.19 -5.70 11.78
C VAL A 124 3.21 -5.07 12.71
N LEU A 125 2.75 -4.28 13.69
CA LEU A 125 3.65 -3.63 14.65
C LEU A 125 4.33 -4.66 15.57
N ALA A 126 3.59 -5.64 16.07
CA ALA A 126 4.13 -6.70 16.92
C ALA A 126 5.19 -7.54 16.18
N GLU A 127 5.04 -7.76 14.88
CA GLU A 127 6.06 -8.41 14.05
C GLU A 127 7.37 -7.61 14.03
N VAL A 128 7.29 -6.29 13.81
CA VAL A 128 8.45 -5.39 13.82
C VAL A 128 9.11 -5.37 15.21
N LEU A 129 8.32 -5.28 16.28
CA LEU A 129 8.82 -5.30 17.66
C LEU A 129 9.52 -6.62 17.99
N ALA A 130 8.92 -7.75 17.63
CA ALA A 130 9.50 -9.07 17.84
C ALA A 130 10.80 -9.27 17.07
N ASP A 131 10.90 -8.71 15.85
CA ASP A 131 12.13 -8.76 15.07
C ASP A 131 13.25 -7.93 15.70
N GLY A 132 12.94 -6.74 16.20
CA GLY A 132 13.92 -5.93 16.93
C GLY A 132 14.41 -6.59 18.22
N VAL A 133 13.54 -7.31 18.95
CA VAL A 133 13.97 -8.12 20.11
C VAL A 133 14.94 -9.23 19.67
N ARG A 134 14.59 -9.99 18.60
CA ARG A 134 15.47 -11.05 18.08
C ARG A 134 16.83 -10.53 17.62
N GLN A 135 16.88 -9.32 17.07
CA GLN A 135 18.10 -8.69 16.57
C GLN A 135 18.84 -7.86 17.63
N GLY A 136 18.32 -7.77 18.86
CA GLY A 136 18.93 -7.02 19.96
C GLY A 136 18.86 -5.50 19.78
N CYS A 137 17.89 -4.98 19.02
CA CYS A 137 17.68 -3.54 18.84
C CYS A 137 17.05 -2.89 20.09
N TRP A 138 16.27 -3.64 20.86
CA TRP A 138 15.62 -3.23 22.10
C TRP A 138 15.21 -4.45 22.94
N GLU A 139 14.90 -4.21 24.20
CA GLU A 139 14.27 -5.18 25.09
C GLU A 139 12.76 -4.90 25.15
N CYS A 140 11.93 -5.94 25.10
CA CYS A 140 10.47 -5.83 25.14
C CYS A 140 9.88 -7.14 25.67
N ASP A 141 9.26 -7.10 26.84
CA ASP A 141 8.75 -8.30 27.53
C ASP A 141 7.49 -8.88 26.85
N ASP A 142 6.56 -8.01 26.45
CA ASP A 142 5.33 -8.38 25.76
C ASP A 142 5.16 -7.51 24.51
N VAL A 143 5.57 -8.07 23.36
CA VAL A 143 5.48 -7.40 22.06
C VAL A 143 4.03 -7.17 21.62
N GLN A 144 3.08 -7.99 22.07
CA GLN A 144 1.67 -7.86 21.69
C GLN A 144 1.01 -6.71 22.45
N ASP A 145 1.24 -6.65 23.76
CA ASP A 145 0.70 -5.60 24.62
C ASP A 145 1.39 -4.25 24.34
N THR A 146 2.69 -4.26 24.05
CA THR A 146 3.44 -3.09 23.59
C THR A 146 2.88 -2.57 22.24
N ALA A 147 2.64 -3.45 21.27
CA ALA A 147 2.02 -3.06 20.01
C ALA A 147 0.62 -2.48 20.22
N ALA A 148 -0.20 -3.09 21.09
CA ALA A 148 -1.53 -2.59 21.40
C ALA A 148 -1.52 -1.18 22.01
N ARG A 149 -0.60 -0.91 22.96
CA ARG A 149 -0.44 0.43 23.54
C ARG A 149 0.02 1.45 22.50
N LEU A 150 1.01 1.10 21.68
CA LEU A 150 1.51 2.01 20.64
C LEU A 150 0.44 2.33 19.59
N VAL A 151 -0.34 1.34 19.14
CA VAL A 151 -1.47 1.56 18.23
C VAL A 151 -2.51 2.49 18.87
N ALA A 152 -2.90 2.24 20.13
CA ALA A 152 -3.87 3.10 20.82
C ALA A 152 -3.39 4.56 20.96
N VAL A 153 -2.09 4.76 21.19
CA VAL A 153 -1.47 6.10 21.25
C VAL A 153 -1.47 6.75 19.87
N ILE A 154 -1.12 6.01 18.81
CA ILE A 154 -1.12 6.49 17.43
C ILE A 154 -2.52 6.90 16.99
N ASP A 155 -3.55 6.10 17.32
CA ASP A 155 -4.95 6.43 17.06
C ASP A 155 -5.36 7.75 17.73
N GLY A 156 -4.96 7.95 18.98
CA GLY A 156 -5.17 9.20 19.70
C GLY A 156 -4.48 10.39 19.02
N ILE A 157 -3.23 10.21 18.58
CA ILE A 157 -2.48 11.24 17.85
C ILE A 157 -3.16 11.56 16.51
N GLY A 158 -3.59 10.55 15.75
CA GLY A 158 -4.28 10.71 14.47
C GLY A 158 -5.62 11.43 14.61
N LEU A 159 -6.40 11.09 15.65
CA LEU A 159 -7.61 11.83 16.04
C LEU A 159 -7.28 13.30 16.33
N HIS A 160 -6.26 13.57 17.16
CA HIS A 160 -5.87 14.94 17.49
C HIS A 160 -5.37 15.72 16.26
N ALA A 161 -4.59 15.11 15.39
CA ALA A 161 -4.14 15.73 14.13
C ALA A 161 -5.31 16.05 13.19
N THR A 162 -6.37 15.25 13.24
CA THR A 162 -7.56 15.44 12.40
C THR A 162 -8.49 16.52 12.92
N VAL A 163 -8.74 16.53 14.23
CA VAL A 163 -9.71 17.43 14.87
C VAL A 163 -9.07 18.76 15.27
N HIS A 164 -7.78 18.75 15.61
CA HIS A 164 -7.01 19.91 16.10
C HIS A 164 -5.78 20.19 15.21
N GLY A 165 -5.90 20.01 13.90
CA GLY A 165 -4.75 19.99 12.98
C GLY A 165 -3.87 21.25 12.95
N GLU A 166 -4.35 22.40 13.42
CA GLU A 166 -3.52 23.60 13.62
C GLU A 166 -2.53 23.43 14.78
N ASP A 167 -2.95 22.77 15.87
CA ASP A 167 -2.14 22.49 17.05
C ASP A 167 -1.26 21.24 16.87
N VAL A 168 -1.70 20.30 16.04
CA VAL A 168 -1.00 19.04 15.79
C VAL A 168 -0.80 18.82 14.29
N PRO A 169 0.09 19.60 13.64
CA PRO A 169 0.43 19.39 12.24
C PRO A 169 1.10 18.02 12.05
N PRO A 170 1.10 17.45 10.82
CA PRO A 170 1.62 16.10 10.56
C PRO A 170 3.03 15.83 11.11
N ALA A 171 3.95 16.79 10.95
CA ALA A 171 5.31 16.66 11.48
C ALA A 171 5.35 16.54 13.02
N ARG A 172 4.44 17.22 13.73
CA ARG A 172 4.31 17.12 15.19
C ARG A 172 3.68 15.79 15.59
N ALA A 173 2.67 15.33 14.86
CA ALA A 173 2.05 14.02 15.08
C ALA A 173 3.08 12.88 14.96
N ALA A 174 3.88 12.87 13.88
CA ALA A 174 4.94 11.89 13.68
C ALA A 174 6.01 11.96 14.79
N ALA A 175 6.39 13.17 15.21
CA ALA A 175 7.34 13.36 16.31
C ALA A 175 6.79 12.81 17.66
N TRP A 176 5.49 12.97 17.93
CA TRP A 176 4.84 12.41 19.11
C TRP A 176 4.81 10.88 19.06
N ALA A 177 4.38 10.30 17.93
CA ALA A 177 4.34 8.84 17.77
C ALA A 177 5.72 8.21 17.99
N ARG A 178 6.75 8.80 17.37
CA ARG A 178 8.15 8.44 17.58
C ARG A 178 8.56 8.52 19.05
N ARG A 179 8.30 9.66 19.70
CA ARG A 179 8.69 9.88 21.09
C ARG A 179 8.05 8.86 22.02
N MET A 180 6.80 8.49 21.77
CA MET A 180 6.09 7.50 22.57
C MET A 180 6.68 6.10 22.39
N ALA A 181 7.08 5.71 21.17
CA ALA A 181 7.78 4.45 20.94
C ALA A 181 9.17 4.41 21.61
N GLU A 182 9.94 5.50 21.54
CA GLU A 182 11.25 5.61 22.21
C GLU A 182 11.13 5.48 23.74
N LEU A 183 10.08 6.07 24.33
CA LEU A 183 9.81 5.95 25.77
C LEU A 183 9.39 4.54 26.15
N GLU A 184 8.54 3.91 25.34
CA GLU A 184 8.03 2.57 25.59
C GLU A 184 9.14 1.50 25.49
N LEU A 185 10.07 1.66 24.53
CA LEU A 185 11.15 0.70 24.27
C LEU A 185 12.47 1.05 24.98
N GLY A 186 12.57 2.23 25.58
CA GLY A 186 13.80 2.69 26.25
C GLY A 186 15.00 2.92 25.30
N VAL A 187 14.76 3.12 24.01
CA VAL A 187 15.80 3.30 22.99
C VAL A 187 15.57 4.57 22.18
N ALA A 188 16.65 5.12 21.61
CA ALA A 188 16.54 6.15 20.58
C ALA A 188 16.37 5.48 19.22
N LEU A 189 15.33 5.84 18.48
CA LEU A 189 15.13 5.33 17.12
C LEU A 189 16.03 6.11 16.14
N PRO A 190 16.37 5.56 14.96
CA PRO A 190 16.97 6.32 13.87
C PRO A 190 16.00 7.41 13.40
N ALA A 191 16.48 8.51 12.83
CA ALA A 191 15.61 9.47 12.13
C ALA A 191 14.69 8.70 11.17
N PRO A 192 13.41 9.10 10.97
CA PRO A 192 12.59 8.37 10.02
C PRO A 192 13.34 8.39 8.69
N PRO A 193 13.50 7.22 8.04
CA PRO A 193 14.23 7.16 6.79
C PRO A 193 13.56 8.15 5.85
N VAL A 194 14.31 9.17 5.42
CA VAL A 194 13.76 10.19 4.52
C VAL A 194 13.28 9.45 3.30
N PHE A 195 11.96 9.45 3.10
CA PHE A 195 11.34 8.98 1.89
C PHE A 195 11.74 9.92 0.76
N VAL A 196 12.93 9.69 0.23
CA VAL A 196 13.23 10.11 -1.12
C VAL A 196 12.35 9.22 -1.96
N ALA A 197 11.28 9.78 -2.55
CA ALA A 197 10.58 9.12 -3.66
C ALA A 197 11.68 8.49 -4.50
N PRO A 198 11.72 7.14 -4.59
CA PRO A 198 12.94 6.42 -4.89
C PRO A 198 13.54 7.09 -6.09
N ARG A 199 14.67 7.79 -5.85
CA ARG A 199 15.30 8.57 -6.90
C ARG A 199 15.52 7.53 -7.97
N VAL A 200 14.84 7.62 -9.10
CA VAL A 200 14.94 6.61 -10.16
C VAL A 200 16.43 6.44 -10.40
N VAL A 201 16.99 5.36 -9.85
CA VAL A 201 18.44 5.29 -9.67
C VAL A 201 19.06 5.06 -11.04
N ALA A 202 18.36 4.23 -11.83
CA ALA A 202 18.44 4.12 -13.27
C ALA A 202 17.04 3.81 -13.81
N GLU A 203 16.77 4.27 -15.04
CA GLU A 203 15.55 4.00 -15.78
C GLU A 203 15.90 3.29 -17.07
N HIS A 204 15.24 2.18 -17.35
CA HIS A 204 15.45 1.41 -18.56
C HIS A 204 14.13 1.29 -19.31
N ARG A 205 14.11 1.79 -20.55
CA ARG A 205 12.94 1.75 -21.42
C ARG A 205 13.14 0.77 -22.54
N VAL A 206 12.14 -0.06 -22.76
CA VAL A 206 12.10 -1.05 -23.84
C VAL A 206 10.79 -0.88 -24.58
N GLU A 207 10.87 -0.68 -25.88
CA GLU A 207 9.71 -0.70 -26.78
C GLU A 207 9.45 -2.15 -27.17
N LEU A 208 8.23 -2.62 -26.92
CA LEU A 208 7.79 -3.96 -27.25
C LEU A 208 6.58 -3.88 -28.17
N SER A 209 6.64 -4.62 -29.27
CA SER A 209 5.47 -4.76 -30.15
C SER A 209 4.50 -5.80 -29.60
N VAL A 210 3.23 -5.42 -29.51
CA VAL A 210 2.17 -6.34 -29.07
C VAL A 210 1.89 -7.34 -30.18
N ARG A 211 2.15 -8.62 -29.91
CA ARG A 211 2.02 -9.70 -30.90
C ARG A 211 0.57 -10.15 -30.97
N ALA A 212 0.16 -10.71 -32.11
CA ALA A 212 -1.20 -11.23 -32.26
C ALA A 212 -1.59 -12.29 -31.22
N ARG A 213 -0.60 -13.06 -30.71
CA ARG A 213 -0.77 -14.07 -29.65
C ARG A 213 -0.93 -13.47 -28.25
N ASP A 214 -0.58 -12.19 -28.07
CA ASP A 214 -0.60 -11.51 -26.78
C ASP A 214 -2.01 -10.99 -26.46
N LEU A 215 -2.93 -11.07 -27.43
CA LEU A 215 -4.29 -10.53 -27.36
C LEU A 215 -5.32 -11.63 -27.08
N ASP A 216 -6.32 -11.28 -26.28
CA ASP A 216 -7.51 -12.09 -26.08
C ASP A 216 -8.48 -12.02 -27.28
N ALA A 217 -9.59 -12.75 -27.20
CA ALA A 217 -10.62 -12.77 -28.24
C ALA A 217 -11.29 -11.40 -28.51
N ARG A 218 -11.07 -10.39 -27.65
CA ARG A 218 -11.58 -9.02 -27.77
C ARG A 218 -10.54 -8.05 -28.31
N GLY A 219 -9.32 -8.52 -28.58
CA GLY A 219 -8.22 -7.69 -29.06
C GLY A 219 -7.57 -6.84 -27.97
N VAL A 220 -7.71 -7.24 -26.69
CA VAL A 220 -7.04 -6.63 -25.54
C VAL A 220 -5.89 -7.54 -25.10
N VAL A 221 -4.77 -6.97 -24.65
CA VAL A 221 -3.65 -7.76 -24.11
C VAL A 221 -4.14 -8.63 -22.95
N ASP A 222 -3.88 -9.93 -23.03
CA ASP A 222 -4.21 -10.88 -21.97
C ASP A 222 -3.43 -10.53 -20.69
N PRO A 223 -4.08 -10.42 -19.51
CA PRO A 223 -3.40 -10.11 -18.25
C PRO A 223 -2.22 -11.03 -17.92
N ALA A 224 -2.25 -12.30 -18.35
CA ALA A 224 -1.14 -13.23 -18.15
C ALA A 224 0.11 -12.84 -18.94
N VAL A 225 -0.05 -12.15 -20.07
CA VAL A 225 1.04 -11.72 -20.95
C VAL A 225 1.76 -10.48 -20.40
N LEU A 226 1.15 -9.76 -19.47
CA LEU A 226 1.80 -8.61 -18.82
C LEU A 226 3.11 -9.01 -18.13
N PHE A 227 3.14 -10.18 -17.48
CA PHE A 227 4.35 -10.70 -16.86
C PHE A 227 5.47 -10.95 -17.88
N THR A 228 5.11 -11.41 -19.08
CA THR A 228 6.05 -11.58 -20.19
C THR A 228 6.65 -10.25 -20.63
N PHE A 229 5.85 -9.18 -20.75
CA PHE A 229 6.38 -7.86 -21.10
C PHE A 229 7.34 -7.32 -20.03
N LEU A 230 6.99 -7.51 -18.76
CA LEU A 230 7.87 -7.13 -17.65
C LEU A 230 9.16 -7.96 -17.64
N GLU A 231 9.08 -9.26 -17.93
CA GLU A 231 10.23 -10.16 -18.05
C GLU A 231 11.12 -9.80 -19.23
N GLU A 232 10.56 -9.54 -20.41
CA GLU A 232 11.31 -9.12 -21.60
C GLU A 232 12.06 -7.81 -21.34
N ALA A 233 11.39 -6.83 -20.72
CA ALA A 233 12.00 -5.55 -20.36
C ALA A 233 13.11 -5.71 -19.29
N ARG A 234 12.88 -6.53 -18.26
CA ARG A 234 13.92 -6.84 -17.27
C ARG A 234 15.05 -7.65 -17.86
N THR A 235 14.82 -8.55 -18.81
CA THR A 235 15.88 -9.32 -19.46
C THR A 235 16.76 -8.40 -20.31
N ALA A 236 16.16 -7.48 -21.05
CA ALA A 236 16.89 -6.48 -21.82
C ALA A 236 17.72 -5.53 -20.94
N TRP A 237 17.23 -5.21 -19.74
CA TRP A 237 17.96 -4.40 -18.78
C TRP A 237 18.98 -5.23 -17.98
N LEU A 238 18.55 -6.23 -17.23
CA LEU A 238 19.40 -6.96 -16.30
C LEU A 238 20.36 -7.90 -17.03
N GLY A 239 19.97 -8.54 -18.14
CA GLY A 239 20.83 -9.43 -18.93
C GLY A 239 21.78 -10.27 -18.08
N ASP A 240 23.08 -10.19 -18.39
CA ASP A 240 24.16 -10.85 -17.64
C ASP A 240 24.68 -10.01 -16.44
N ARG A 241 24.06 -8.87 -16.13
CA ARG A 241 24.49 -7.98 -15.03
C ARG A 241 24.29 -8.64 -13.67
N VAL A 242 23.19 -9.37 -13.47
CA VAL A 242 22.88 -10.12 -12.24
C VAL A 242 22.25 -11.47 -12.59
N PRO A 243 23.03 -12.41 -13.16
CA PRO A 243 22.48 -13.62 -13.81
C PRO A 243 21.85 -14.62 -12.83
N GLU A 244 22.19 -14.54 -11.55
CA GLU A 244 21.65 -15.39 -10.48
C GLU A 244 20.41 -14.79 -9.81
N ALA A 245 19.98 -13.59 -10.22
CA ALA A 245 18.80 -12.96 -9.65
C ALA A 245 17.53 -13.73 -10.04
N VAL A 246 16.75 -14.12 -9.03
CA VAL A 246 15.44 -14.74 -9.21
C VAL A 246 14.36 -13.79 -8.76
N VAL A 247 13.25 -13.78 -9.48
CA VAL A 247 12.07 -13.02 -9.11
C VAL A 247 11.37 -13.75 -7.94
N THR A 248 11.30 -13.11 -6.78
CA THR A 248 10.65 -13.67 -5.59
C THR A 248 9.24 -13.11 -5.38
N HIS A 249 8.97 -11.91 -5.89
CA HIS A 249 7.65 -11.29 -5.82
C HIS A 249 7.41 -10.37 -7.02
N VAL A 250 6.20 -10.43 -7.59
CA VAL A 250 5.72 -9.48 -8.59
C VAL A 250 4.29 -9.08 -8.26
N ALA A 251 4.05 -7.78 -8.17
CA ALA A 251 2.72 -7.21 -8.07
C ALA A 251 2.44 -6.39 -9.34
N VAL A 252 1.25 -6.53 -9.90
CA VAL A 252 0.81 -5.79 -11.07
C VAL A 252 -0.54 -5.15 -10.78
N ARG A 253 -0.64 -3.85 -11.02
CA ARG A 253 -1.88 -3.09 -11.00
C ARG A 253 -2.25 -2.74 -12.43
N TYR A 254 -3.39 -3.26 -12.86
CA TYR A 254 -3.97 -2.92 -14.16
C TYR A 254 -4.75 -1.61 -14.06
N VAL A 255 -4.25 -0.57 -14.72
CA VAL A 255 -4.85 0.77 -14.70
C VAL A 255 -5.93 0.88 -15.78
N ARG A 256 -5.63 0.39 -16.99
CA ARG A 256 -6.57 0.38 -18.12
C ARG A 256 -6.21 -0.70 -19.15
N PRO A 257 -7.15 -1.03 -20.06
CA PRO A 257 -6.86 -1.92 -21.17
C PRO A 257 -5.78 -1.46 -22.14
N LEU A 258 -4.93 -2.41 -22.51
CA LEU A 258 -3.92 -2.30 -23.56
C LEU A 258 -4.44 -2.96 -24.84
N GLY A 259 -4.36 -2.23 -25.95
CA GLY A 259 -4.80 -2.70 -27.26
C GLY A 259 -3.66 -3.32 -28.06
N ARG A 260 -3.75 -3.17 -29.39
CA ARG A 260 -2.73 -3.67 -30.33
C ARG A 260 -1.53 -2.74 -30.52
N ASP A 261 -1.59 -1.55 -29.95
CA ASP A 261 -0.53 -0.57 -30.09
C ASP A 261 0.72 -1.04 -29.35
N ASP A 262 1.88 -0.72 -29.91
CA ASP A 262 3.16 -0.96 -29.27
C ASP A 262 3.21 -0.31 -27.89
N VAL A 263 3.88 -0.98 -26.96
CA VAL A 263 3.98 -0.54 -25.57
C VAL A 263 5.42 -0.16 -25.25
N THR A 264 5.58 0.87 -24.43
CA THR A 264 6.85 1.17 -23.77
C THR A 264 6.80 0.60 -22.37
N VAL A 265 7.66 -0.37 -22.09
CA VAL A 265 7.88 -0.86 -20.72
C VAL A 265 9.05 -0.09 -20.12
N THR A 266 8.80 0.56 -18.99
CA THR A 266 9.83 1.28 -18.23
C THR A 266 10.12 0.49 -16.96
N CYS A 267 11.36 0.10 -16.74
CA CYS A 267 11.84 -0.51 -15.50
C CYS A 267 12.70 0.52 -14.76
N ALA A 268 12.26 0.95 -13.59
CA ALA A 268 12.99 1.84 -12.71
C ALA A 268 13.54 1.07 -11.50
N LEU A 269 14.83 1.23 -11.21
CA LEU A 269 15.41 0.69 -9.97
C LEU A 269 14.89 1.49 -8.77
N ASP A 270 14.22 0.80 -7.85
CA ASP A 270 13.57 1.36 -6.66
C ASP A 270 14.51 1.33 -5.45
N SER A 271 15.13 0.18 -5.18
CA SER A 271 16.05 -0.01 -4.05
C SER A 271 17.01 -1.18 -4.28
N VAL A 272 18.17 -1.15 -3.62
CA VAL A 272 19.18 -2.23 -3.65
C VAL A 272 19.57 -2.58 -2.21
N GLY A 273 19.20 -3.78 -1.77
CA GLY A 273 19.51 -4.34 -0.45
C GLY A 273 20.83 -5.11 -0.42
N ARG A 274 21.01 -5.98 0.57
CA ARG A 274 22.22 -6.81 0.70
C ARG A 274 22.33 -7.87 -0.40
N ALA A 275 21.26 -8.64 -0.59
CA ALA A 275 21.16 -9.77 -1.54
C ALA A 275 19.96 -9.64 -2.48
N SER A 276 19.19 -8.56 -2.38
CA SER A 276 17.98 -8.32 -3.16
C SER A 276 17.94 -6.90 -3.72
N PHE A 277 17.09 -6.67 -4.69
CA PHE A 277 16.77 -5.35 -5.22
C PHE A 277 15.33 -5.30 -5.73
N ARG A 278 14.78 -4.09 -5.76
CA ARG A 278 13.39 -3.85 -6.16
C ARG A 278 13.33 -2.96 -7.39
N THR A 279 12.38 -3.25 -8.27
CA THR A 279 12.11 -2.48 -9.47
C THR A 279 10.64 -2.05 -9.47
N ARG A 280 10.35 -0.90 -10.08
CA ARG A 280 9.01 -0.48 -10.45
C ARG A 280 8.91 -0.49 -11.97
N GLU A 281 7.79 -0.99 -12.46
CA GLU A 281 7.55 -1.06 -13.88
C GLU A 281 6.30 -0.27 -14.29
N THR A 282 6.34 0.34 -15.47
CA THR A 282 5.13 0.88 -16.10
C THR A 282 5.06 0.42 -17.54
N ILE A 283 3.88 0.00 -17.99
CA ILE A 283 3.60 -0.27 -19.41
C ILE A 283 2.73 0.87 -19.93
N THR A 284 3.26 1.60 -20.90
CA THR A 284 2.67 2.85 -21.40
C THR A 284 2.38 2.72 -22.89
N THR A 285 1.25 3.27 -23.35
CA THR A 285 0.99 3.54 -24.78
C THR A 285 0.79 5.03 -25.00
N ALA A 286 0.45 5.46 -26.21
CA ALA A 286 0.08 6.84 -26.51
C ALA A 286 -1.04 7.39 -25.59
N ASP A 287 -1.93 6.53 -25.10
CA ASP A 287 -3.04 6.90 -24.21
C ASP A 287 -2.64 6.95 -22.72
N GLY A 288 -1.35 6.86 -22.40
CA GLY A 288 -0.81 6.94 -21.04
C GLY A 288 -0.51 5.57 -20.42
N ILE A 289 -0.41 5.52 -19.08
CA ILE A 289 -0.05 4.29 -18.36
C ILE A 289 -1.21 3.30 -18.42
N GLY A 290 -0.93 2.08 -18.88
CA GLY A 290 -1.87 0.96 -18.88
C GLY A 290 -1.72 0.06 -17.68
N VAL A 291 -0.48 -0.13 -17.23
CA VAL A 291 -0.12 -1.08 -16.17
C VAL A 291 0.99 -0.50 -15.31
N GLU A 292 0.89 -0.68 -14.01
CA GLU A 292 1.95 -0.42 -13.03
C GLU A 292 2.39 -1.76 -12.42
N GLY A 293 3.69 -1.93 -12.21
CA GLY A 293 4.30 -3.12 -11.67
C GLY A 293 5.29 -2.81 -10.56
N ALA A 294 5.47 -3.76 -9.65
CA ALA A 294 6.58 -3.77 -8.71
C ALA A 294 7.13 -5.18 -8.57
N THR A 295 8.43 -5.34 -8.76
CA THR A 295 9.10 -6.64 -8.77
C THR A 295 10.23 -6.64 -7.74
N THR A 296 10.33 -7.70 -6.94
CA THR A 296 11.45 -7.97 -6.04
C THR A 296 12.28 -9.11 -6.61
N LEU A 297 13.57 -8.88 -6.73
CA LEU A 297 14.55 -9.87 -7.19
C LEU A 297 15.55 -10.14 -6.06
N GLU A 298 15.99 -11.39 -5.95
CA GLU A 298 16.96 -11.84 -4.95
C GLU A 298 18.05 -12.69 -5.60
N VAL A 299 19.29 -12.56 -5.13
CA VAL A 299 20.41 -13.43 -5.46
C VAL A 299 20.56 -14.48 -4.36
N PRO A 300 20.14 -15.75 -4.59
CA PRO A 300 20.11 -16.74 -3.53
C PRO A 300 21.50 -17.04 -2.97
N GLY A 301 21.63 -17.05 -1.65
CA GLY A 301 22.82 -17.57 -0.96
C GLY A 301 24.04 -16.65 -0.95
N ARG A 302 23.98 -15.43 -1.51
CA ARG A 302 25.08 -14.45 -1.40
C ARG A 302 24.61 -13.00 -1.50
N ALA A 303 25.47 -12.09 -1.07
CA ALA A 303 25.25 -10.66 -1.28
C ALA A 303 25.56 -10.26 -2.74
N LEU A 304 24.92 -9.17 -3.19
CA LEU A 304 25.28 -8.48 -4.42
C LEU A 304 26.70 -7.92 -4.31
N THR A 305 27.54 -8.23 -5.31
CA THR A 305 28.89 -7.68 -5.45
C THR A 305 28.85 -6.18 -5.74
N ALA A 306 29.97 -5.50 -5.53
CA ALA A 306 30.09 -4.08 -5.86
C ALA A 306 29.84 -3.81 -7.36
N GLY A 307 30.29 -4.70 -8.25
CA GLY A 307 30.08 -4.59 -9.70
C GLY A 307 28.61 -4.78 -10.10
N GLU A 308 27.91 -5.73 -9.49
CA GLU A 308 26.45 -5.91 -9.71
C GLU A 308 25.66 -4.69 -9.23
N ARG A 309 25.98 -4.17 -8.03
CA ARG A 309 25.36 -2.95 -7.50
C ARG A 309 25.55 -1.77 -8.44
N GLU A 310 26.78 -1.56 -8.92
CA GLU A 310 27.08 -0.48 -9.85
C GLU A 310 26.37 -0.67 -11.19
N GLY A 311 26.31 -1.90 -11.70
CA GLY A 311 25.62 -2.26 -12.94
C GLY A 311 24.11 -2.08 -12.91
N LEU A 312 23.47 -2.18 -11.73
CA LEU A 312 22.05 -1.88 -11.56
C LEU A 312 21.77 -0.36 -11.65
N THR A 313 22.74 0.47 -11.27
CA THR A 313 22.57 1.93 -11.16
C THR A 313 22.99 2.72 -12.40
N ARG A 314 23.41 2.05 -13.48
CA ARG A 314 23.82 2.65 -14.76
C ARG A 314 22.89 2.21 -15.88
#